data_AF-A0A2J0KV91-F1
#
_entry.id   AF-A0A2J0KV91-F1
#
_cell.length_a   1.000
_cell.length_b   1.000
_cell.length_c   1.000
_cell.angle_alpha   90.00
_cell.angle_beta   90.00
_cell.angle_gamma   90.00
#
_symmetry.space_group_name_H-M   'P 1'
#
loop_
_entity.id
_entity.type
_entity.pdbx_description
1 polymer ?
#
loop_
_entity_poly.entity_id
_entity_poly.type
_entity_poly.pdbx_seq_one_letter_code
_entity_poly.pdbx_strand_id
1 'polypeptide(L)'
;MQPKLSAEAKKISSISDSAGIEKCYKEAWKDSVCAHTKYSCHYGGKTCEMKSYAVDFGNEKYSSEIISVAKSCGANYTANEGNHVHVSIGKKCGCN
;
A
#
# COMPACT_ATOMS: atom_id res chain seq x y z
N MET A 1 -0.07 -22.23 -11.60
CA MET A 1 -1.20 -21.35 -11.28
C MET A 1 -0.81 -20.53 -10.07
N GLN A 2 -0.82 -19.20 -10.12
CA GLN A 2 -0.48 -18.38 -8.94
C GLN A 2 -1.57 -18.54 -7.87
N PRO A 3 -1.21 -18.67 -6.58
CA PRO A 3 -2.18 -18.73 -5.50
C PRO A 3 -3.02 -17.45 -5.51
N LYS A 4 -4.35 -17.60 -5.48
CA LYS A 4 -5.29 -16.48 -5.45
C LYS A 4 -5.77 -16.31 -4.02
N LEU A 5 -5.87 -15.06 -3.59
CA LEU A 5 -6.52 -14.72 -2.32
C LEU A 5 -7.99 -15.18 -2.33
N SER A 6 -8.49 -15.54 -1.14
CA SER A 6 -9.93 -15.68 -0.91
C SER A 6 -10.68 -14.35 -1.14
N ALA A 7 -11.98 -14.40 -1.41
CA ALA A 7 -12.77 -13.19 -1.67
C ALA A 7 -12.73 -12.20 -0.49
N GLU A 8 -12.76 -12.72 0.74
CA GLU A 8 -12.71 -11.91 1.95
C GLU A 8 -11.34 -11.29 2.20
N ALA A 9 -10.25 -11.95 1.76
CA ALA A 9 -8.89 -11.43 1.85
C ALA A 9 -8.58 -10.33 0.81
N LYS A 10 -9.37 -10.23 -0.27
CA LYS A 10 -9.20 -9.21 -1.33
C LYS A 10 -9.76 -7.83 -0.98
N LYS A 11 -10.35 -7.66 0.20
CA LYS A 11 -10.93 -6.38 0.60
C LYS A 11 -9.83 -5.33 0.76
N ILE A 12 -9.72 -4.48 -0.24
CA ILE A 12 -8.82 -3.32 -0.22
C ILE A 12 -9.45 -2.25 0.67
N SER A 13 -8.69 -1.75 1.64
CA SER A 13 -9.05 -0.59 2.46
C SER A 13 -8.45 0.71 1.91
N SER A 14 -7.29 0.63 1.25
CA SER A 14 -6.66 1.79 0.61
C SER A 14 -5.83 1.38 -0.60
N ILE A 15 -6.06 2.04 -1.74
CA ILE A 15 -5.10 2.18 -2.84
C ILE A 15 -5.05 3.68 -3.09
N SER A 16 -3.85 4.24 -3.05
CA SER A 16 -3.67 5.70 -2.98
C SER A 16 -3.98 6.51 -4.25
N ASP A 17 -4.70 5.93 -5.20
CA ASP A 17 -5.47 6.74 -6.16
C ASP A 17 -6.79 7.28 -5.55
N SER A 18 -7.21 6.80 -4.38
CA SER A 18 -8.51 7.15 -3.80
C SER A 18 -8.50 8.42 -2.92
N ALA A 19 -7.33 9.00 -2.62
CA ALA A 19 -7.20 10.10 -1.65
C ALA A 19 -6.18 11.18 -2.08
N GLY A 20 -6.33 11.73 -3.28
CA GLY A 20 -5.70 13.00 -3.65
C GLY A 20 -4.17 12.96 -3.69
N ILE A 21 -3.58 11.90 -4.26
CA ILE A 21 -2.12 11.76 -4.41
C ILE A 21 -1.46 13.01 -4.99
N GLU A 22 -2.13 13.70 -5.91
CA GLU A 22 -1.69 14.95 -6.55
C GLU A 22 -1.42 16.09 -5.56
N LYS A 23 -2.10 16.08 -4.41
CA LYS A 23 -1.92 17.09 -3.35
C LYS A 23 -1.02 16.56 -2.24
N CYS A 24 -1.25 15.31 -1.82
CA CYS A 24 -0.66 14.76 -0.61
C CYS A 24 0.82 14.37 -0.72
N TYR A 25 1.36 14.14 -1.93
CA TYR A 25 2.72 13.60 -2.07
C TYR A 25 3.86 14.51 -1.58
N LYS A 26 3.68 15.84 -1.60
CA LYS A 26 4.74 16.82 -1.28
C LYS A 26 4.64 17.42 0.11
N GLU A 27 3.82 18.46 0.25
CA GLU A 27 3.71 19.26 1.48
C GLU A 27 2.33 19.19 2.10
N ALA A 28 1.30 18.86 1.29
CA ALA A 28 -0.06 18.76 1.79
C ALA A 28 -0.33 17.45 2.56
N TRP A 29 0.65 16.55 2.76
CA TRP A 29 0.48 15.34 3.59
C TRP A 29 0.04 15.65 5.04
N LYS A 30 0.21 16.90 5.50
CA LYS A 30 -0.28 17.38 6.81
C LYS A 30 -1.75 17.81 6.80
N ASP A 31 -2.34 17.96 5.61
CA ASP A 31 -3.75 18.28 5.45
C ASP A 31 -4.60 17.10 5.95
N SER A 32 -5.74 17.39 6.57
CA SER A 32 -6.63 16.37 7.14
C SER A 32 -7.18 15.41 6.10
N VAL A 33 -7.14 15.80 4.83
CA VAL A 33 -7.55 14.95 3.69
C VAL A 33 -6.51 13.90 3.32
N CYS A 34 -5.26 14.02 3.81
CA CYS A 34 -4.18 13.11 3.46
C CYS A 34 -4.03 11.99 4.50
N ALA A 35 -4.29 10.76 4.08
CA ALA A 35 -4.29 9.59 4.95
C ALA A 35 -2.88 9.08 5.32
N HIS A 36 -1.84 9.46 4.58
CA HIS A 36 -0.49 8.93 4.77
C HIS A 36 0.54 10.03 5.05
N THR A 37 1.68 9.63 5.63
CA THR A 37 2.78 10.52 5.98
C THR A 37 3.63 10.93 4.77
N LYS A 38 4.51 11.92 4.97
CA LYS A 38 5.46 12.37 3.95
C LYS A 38 6.27 11.18 3.39
N TYR A 39 6.36 11.10 2.07
CA TYR A 39 7.10 10.04 1.34
C TYR A 39 6.54 8.62 1.55
N SER A 40 5.26 8.48 1.88
CA SER A 40 4.61 7.17 1.90
C SER A 40 4.63 6.49 0.52
N CYS A 41 4.64 5.16 0.48
CA CYS A 41 4.69 4.35 -0.75
C CYS A 41 3.42 4.51 -1.56
N HIS A 42 2.33 4.71 -0.81
CA HIS A 42 1.04 5.17 -1.25
C HIS A 42 1.13 6.45 -2.08
N TYR A 43 2.07 7.35 -1.78
CA TYR A 43 2.30 8.59 -2.53
C TYR A 43 3.48 8.53 -3.50
N GLY A 44 4.03 7.36 -3.76
CA GLY A 44 5.18 7.21 -4.66
C GLY A 44 6.54 7.40 -4.00
N GLY A 45 6.57 7.49 -2.67
CA GLY A 45 7.82 7.61 -1.93
C GLY A 45 8.50 8.97 -2.08
N LYS A 46 9.82 8.96 -1.91
CA LYS A 46 10.64 10.18 -2.02
C LYS A 46 10.96 10.57 -3.46
N THR A 47 11.01 9.60 -4.37
CA THR A 47 11.64 9.78 -5.70
C THR A 47 10.69 9.65 -6.86
N CYS A 48 9.58 8.94 -6.70
CA CYS A 48 8.76 8.56 -7.84
C CYS A 48 7.50 9.39 -7.93
N GLU A 49 6.94 9.79 -6.78
CA GLU A 49 5.88 10.78 -6.59
C GLU A 49 4.63 10.56 -7.48
N MET A 50 3.45 11.06 -7.10
CA MET A 50 2.24 11.05 -7.97
C MET A 50 1.77 9.67 -8.50
N LYS A 51 2.30 8.57 -7.99
CA LYS A 51 1.91 7.19 -8.34
C LYS A 51 1.94 6.31 -7.10
N SER A 52 0.90 5.51 -6.89
CA SER A 52 0.90 4.56 -5.78
C SER A 52 1.75 3.32 -6.09
N TYR A 53 2.57 2.92 -5.12
CA TYR A 53 3.32 1.65 -5.12
C TYR A 53 2.94 0.78 -3.91
N ALA A 54 1.81 1.09 -3.28
CA ALA A 54 1.31 0.36 -2.13
C ALA A 54 -0.21 0.16 -2.15
N VAL A 55 -0.63 -0.84 -1.39
CA VAL A 55 -2.03 -1.20 -1.16
C VAL A 55 -2.17 -1.68 0.27
N ASP A 56 -3.27 -1.28 0.90
CA ASP A 56 -3.67 -1.74 2.22
C ASP A 56 -4.90 -2.65 2.09
N PHE A 57 -4.83 -3.82 2.70
CA PHE A 57 -5.95 -4.76 2.79
C PHE A 57 -6.61 -4.66 4.17
N GLY A 58 -7.91 -4.40 4.19
CA GLY A 58 -8.68 -4.14 5.40
C GLY A 58 -9.19 -5.41 6.10
N ASN A 59 -8.50 -6.54 5.96
CA ASN A 59 -8.92 -7.79 6.58
C ASN A 59 -7.73 -8.57 7.15
N GLU A 60 -7.41 -8.24 8.39
CA GLU A 60 -6.21 -8.70 9.11
C GLU A 60 -6.25 -10.18 9.47
N LYS A 61 -7.46 -10.75 9.57
CA LYS A 61 -7.67 -12.19 9.75
C LYS A 61 -6.95 -13.00 8.66
N TYR A 62 -6.79 -12.42 7.47
CA TYR A 62 -6.11 -13.03 6.34
C TYR A 62 -4.68 -12.52 6.13
N SER A 63 -4.08 -11.84 7.11
CA SER A 63 -2.75 -11.24 6.99
C SER A 63 -1.67 -12.22 6.53
N SER A 64 -1.61 -13.43 7.10
CA SER A 64 -0.66 -14.46 6.66
C SER A 64 -0.85 -14.88 5.20
N GLU A 65 -2.10 -15.00 4.75
CA GLU A 65 -2.44 -15.37 3.36
C GLU A 65 -2.06 -14.23 2.40
N ILE A 66 -2.44 -12.99 2.74
CA ILE A 66 -2.14 -11.77 2.01
C ILE A 66 -0.63 -11.60 1.85
N ILE A 67 0.13 -11.69 2.93
CA ILE A 67 1.59 -11.56 2.93
C ILE A 67 2.24 -12.64 2.07
N SER A 68 1.79 -13.89 2.19
CA SER A 68 2.34 -15.02 1.43
C SER A 68 2.13 -14.83 -0.08
N VAL A 69 0.90 -14.53 -0.49
CA VAL A 69 0.57 -14.29 -1.89
C VAL A 69 1.28 -13.04 -2.41
N ALA A 70 1.29 -11.94 -1.67
CA ALA A 70 1.96 -10.71 -2.05
C ALA A 70 3.46 -10.93 -2.32
N LYS A 71 4.16 -11.66 -1.44
CA LYS A 71 5.57 -12.03 -1.64
C LYS A 71 5.75 -12.90 -2.89
N SER A 72 4.87 -13.86 -3.14
CA SER A 72 4.89 -14.67 -4.36
C SER A 72 4.68 -13.85 -5.65
N CYS A 73 4.02 -12.69 -5.53
CA CYS A 73 3.79 -11.74 -6.60
C CYS A 73 4.87 -10.65 -6.70
N GLY A 74 5.94 -10.72 -5.89
CA GLY A 74 7.05 -9.77 -5.94
C GLY A 74 6.91 -8.53 -5.05
N ALA A 75 6.04 -8.57 -4.04
CA ALA A 75 6.02 -7.53 -3.01
C ALA A 75 7.38 -7.47 -2.30
N ASN A 76 7.93 -6.25 -2.18
CA ASN A 76 9.23 -6.05 -1.54
C ASN A 76 9.08 -5.78 -0.04
N TYR A 77 7.95 -5.19 0.36
CA TYR A 77 7.62 -4.97 1.76
C TYR A 77 6.17 -5.34 2.04
N THR A 78 5.96 -5.99 3.18
CA THR A 78 4.65 -6.42 3.66
C THR A 78 4.63 -6.30 5.17
N ALA A 79 3.61 -5.64 5.73
CA ALA A 79 3.45 -5.49 7.17
C ALA A 79 1.98 -5.65 7.57
N ASN A 80 1.75 -6.23 8.74
CA ASN A 80 0.46 -6.14 9.41
C ASN A 80 0.54 -4.96 10.38
N GLU A 81 -0.22 -3.89 10.10
CA GLU A 81 -0.19 -2.64 10.87
C GLU A 81 -1.28 -2.60 11.97
N GLY A 82 -1.97 -3.72 12.22
CA GLY A 82 -2.87 -3.89 13.35
C GLY A 82 -4.28 -3.33 13.16
N ASN A 83 -4.53 -2.59 12.07
CA ASN A 83 -5.87 -2.38 11.52
C ASN A 83 -5.98 -2.71 10.01
N HIS A 84 -4.87 -3.02 9.34
CA HIS A 84 -4.82 -3.41 7.93
C HIS A 84 -3.47 -4.10 7.61
N VAL A 85 -3.40 -4.72 6.44
CA VAL A 85 -2.18 -5.34 5.92
C VAL A 85 -1.63 -4.49 4.80
N HIS A 86 -0.50 -3.86 5.04
CA HIS A 86 0.22 -3.04 4.07
C HIS A 86 1.07 -3.91 3.16
N VAL A 87 1.01 -3.66 1.86
CA VAL A 87 1.81 -4.31 0.83
C VAL A 87 2.37 -3.24 -0.10
N SER A 88 3.68 -3.25 -0.34
CA SER A 88 4.33 -2.33 -1.27
C SER A 88 5.41 -2.98 -2.13
N ILE A 89 5.64 -2.36 -3.29
CA ILE A 89 6.63 -2.75 -4.27
C ILE A 89 7.77 -1.71 -4.37
N GLY A 90 8.88 -2.16 -4.95
CA GLY A 90 10.07 -1.35 -5.20
C GLY A 90 11.06 -1.25 -4.04
N LYS A 91 12.31 -0.89 -4.33
CA LYS A 91 13.48 -1.05 -3.43
C LYS A 91 13.35 -0.35 -2.07
N LYS A 92 12.77 0.85 -2.02
CA LYS A 92 12.63 1.67 -0.80
C LYS A 92 11.38 2.54 -0.90
N CYS A 93 10.21 1.92 -1.09
CA CYS A 93 8.93 2.62 -1.09
C CYS A 93 8.83 3.57 -2.31
N GLY A 94 8.42 3.04 -3.47
CA GLY A 94 8.36 3.80 -4.74
C GLY A 94 8.79 2.95 -5.95
N CYS A 95 8.98 3.60 -7.10
CA CYS A 95 9.59 3.01 -8.30
C CYS A 95 10.98 2.40 -8.04
N ASN A 96 11.33 1.44 -8.91
CA ASN A 96 12.63 0.79 -8.96
C ASN A 96 13.62 1.57 -9.82
#